data_AF-A0A2T4YX88-F1
#
_entry.id   AF-A0A2T4YX88-F1
#
_cell.length_a   1.000
_cell.length_b   1.000
_cell.length_c   1.000
_cell.angle_alpha   90.00
_cell.angle_beta   90.00
_cell.angle_gamma   90.00
#
_symmetry.space_group_name_H-M   'P 1'
#
loop_
_entity.id
_entity.type
_entity.pdbx_description
1 polymer ?
#
loop_
_entity_poly.entity_id
_entity_poly.type
_entity_poly.pdbx_seq_one_letter_code
_entity_poly.pdbx_strand_id
1 'polypeptide(L)'
;MAKATEVAKKIRKVLKEQFPGTKFSVRTDQYSMGASIIIKWTNFPTEQTVDKVVRPYEQVSRDPITGDILSGGNLHISAVNKWTSELREEIEKEMPHHIKRSDLEYYRYFRETSEKVYERYRERIEAPTNRGQVMKDPEGAVTIRQKMALHRATGLNTTEWELTKAQAGQLISKHKKGQDITPDLEKMGLILPKKQPKTNETARRMPPTSHKKKKRARHSIPH
;
A
#
# COMPACT_ATOMS: atom_id res chain seq x y z
N MET A 1 -1.96 30.78 -10.88
CA MET A 1 -0.91 29.73 -10.85
C MET A 1 -1.05 28.93 -9.56
N ALA A 2 -0.97 27.60 -9.63
CA ALA A 2 -0.90 26.79 -8.42
C ALA A 2 0.38 27.15 -7.66
N LYS A 3 0.32 27.29 -6.34
CA LYS A 3 1.52 27.59 -5.56
C LYS A 3 2.51 26.43 -5.72
N ALA A 4 3.79 26.72 -5.91
CA ALA A 4 4.84 25.71 -6.05
C ALA A 4 4.83 24.68 -4.90
N THR A 5 4.39 25.11 -3.71
CA THR A 5 4.20 24.26 -2.53
C THR A 5 3.08 23.22 -2.70
N GLU A 6 2.00 23.54 -3.41
CA GLU A 6 0.91 22.60 -3.72
C GLU A 6 1.36 21.57 -4.75
N VAL A 7 2.08 22.01 -5.78
CA VAL A 7 2.66 21.12 -6.80
C VAL A 7 3.67 20.17 -6.14
N ALA A 8 4.54 20.66 -5.27
CA ALA A 8 5.47 19.82 -4.52
C ALA A 8 4.77 18.79 -3.63
N LYS A 9 3.62 19.12 -3.02
CA LYS A 9 2.81 18.14 -2.26
C LYS A 9 2.27 17.03 -3.17
N LYS A 10 1.78 17.37 -4.36
CA LYS A 10 1.32 16.38 -5.36
C LYS A 10 2.46 15.48 -5.82
N ILE A 11 3.61 16.06 -6.15
CA ILE A 11 4.82 15.32 -6.55
C ILE A 11 5.24 14.33 -5.44
N ARG A 12 5.30 14.77 -4.17
CA ARG A 12 5.63 13.89 -3.05
C ARG A 12 4.69 12.69 -2.93
N LYS A 13 3.38 12.89 -3.17
CA LYS A 13 2.38 11.82 -3.12
C LYS A 13 2.63 10.80 -4.23
N VAL A 14 2.77 11.26 -5.47
CA VAL A 14 2.99 10.40 -6.63
C VAL A 14 4.31 9.63 -6.52
N LEU A 15 5.40 10.29 -6.12
CA LEU A 15 6.68 9.63 -5.93
C LEU A 15 6.63 8.55 -4.85
N LYS A 16 5.85 8.75 -3.77
CA LYS A 16 5.69 7.75 -2.72
C LYS A 16 4.84 6.55 -3.17
N GLU A 17 3.84 6.79 -4.02
CA GLU A 17 3.00 5.73 -4.59
C GLU A 17 3.78 4.87 -5.59
N GLN A 18 4.58 5.50 -6.46
CA GLN A 18 5.38 4.81 -7.48
C GLN A 18 6.65 4.16 -6.89
N PHE A 19 7.26 4.78 -5.88
CA PHE A 19 8.54 4.34 -5.32
C PHE A 19 8.47 4.26 -3.78
N PRO A 20 7.74 3.29 -3.21
CA PRO A 20 7.52 3.19 -1.76
C PRO A 20 8.79 2.89 -0.95
N GLY A 21 9.85 2.39 -1.61
CA GLY A 21 11.14 2.06 -1.00
C GLY A 21 12.17 3.19 -0.98
N THR A 22 11.92 4.30 -1.69
CA THR A 22 12.93 5.37 -1.84
C THR A 22 12.50 6.64 -1.10
N LYS A 23 13.47 7.24 -0.38
CA LYS A 23 13.27 8.49 0.34
C LYS A 23 13.63 9.69 -0.55
N PHE A 24 12.62 10.46 -0.95
CA PHE A 24 12.81 11.70 -1.72
C PHE A 24 12.83 12.94 -0.82
N SER A 25 13.72 13.86 -1.14
CA SER A 25 13.79 15.21 -0.59
C SER A 25 13.32 16.19 -1.66
N VAL A 26 12.16 16.80 -1.46
CA VAL A 26 11.57 17.76 -2.41
C VAL A 26 11.64 19.15 -1.78
N ARG A 27 12.43 20.05 -2.37
CA ARG A 27 12.58 21.45 -1.97
C ARG A 27 11.94 22.36 -3.01
N THR A 28 11.38 23.47 -2.55
CA THR A 28 10.71 24.48 -3.39
C THR A 28 11.38 25.82 -3.14
N ASP A 29 11.77 26.50 -4.19
CA ASP A 29 12.26 27.88 -4.13
C ASP A 29 11.35 28.77 -4.98
N GLN A 30 10.94 29.92 -4.44
CA GLN A 30 10.09 30.90 -5.13
C GLN A 30 10.86 32.20 -5.29
N TYR A 31 10.75 32.82 -6.47
CA TYR A 31 11.41 34.07 -6.81
C TYR A 31 10.47 34.95 -7.64
N SER A 32 10.81 36.23 -7.82
CA SER A 32 9.88 37.26 -8.33
C SER A 32 9.23 36.94 -9.68
N MET A 33 9.87 36.11 -10.51
CA MET A 33 9.42 35.77 -11.86
C MET A 33 9.21 34.26 -12.08
N GLY A 34 9.13 33.45 -11.02
CA GLY A 34 8.96 32.00 -11.16
C GLY A 34 9.16 31.20 -9.89
N ALA A 35 9.21 29.89 -10.06
CA ALA A 35 9.50 28.95 -9.00
C ALA A 35 10.32 27.78 -9.52
N SER A 36 11.05 27.14 -8.62
CA SER A 36 11.77 25.91 -8.91
C SER A 36 11.47 24.84 -7.85
N ILE A 37 11.43 23.59 -8.29
CA ILE A 37 11.31 22.42 -7.42
C ILE A 37 12.52 21.53 -7.66
N ILE A 38 13.25 21.25 -6.59
CA ILE A 38 14.44 20.41 -6.64
C ILE A 38 14.15 19.12 -5.88
N ILE A 39 14.26 18.00 -6.57
CA ILE A 39 14.01 16.66 -6.06
C ILE A 39 15.36 15.96 -5.93
N LYS A 40 15.72 15.56 -4.71
CA LYS A 40 16.97 14.85 -4.42
C LYS A 40 16.68 13.50 -3.77
N TRP A 41 17.37 12.47 -4.21
CA TRP A 41 17.36 11.15 -3.60
C TRP A 41 18.71 10.48 -3.78
N THR A 42 18.85 9.29 -3.22
CA THR A 42 20.09 8.51 -3.25
C THR A 42 19.83 7.18 -3.92
N ASN A 43 20.76 6.74 -4.78
CA ASN A 43 20.74 5.45 -5.47
C ASN A 43 19.57 5.28 -6.44
N PHE A 44 18.75 4.25 -6.29
CA PHE A 44 17.59 4.02 -7.16
C PHE A 44 16.35 4.76 -6.65
N PRO A 45 15.43 5.20 -7.53
CA PRO A 45 15.36 4.99 -9.00
C PRO A 45 16.32 5.86 -9.83
N THR A 46 16.42 5.61 -11.13
CA THR A 46 17.21 6.44 -12.05
C THR A 46 16.61 7.82 -12.26
N GLU A 47 17.44 8.80 -12.65
CA GLU A 47 16.99 10.16 -12.95
C GLU A 47 15.96 10.20 -14.06
N GLN A 48 16.15 9.40 -15.12
CA GLN A 48 15.22 9.36 -16.26
C GLN A 48 13.83 8.88 -15.86
N THR A 49 13.75 7.84 -15.03
CA THR A 49 12.48 7.29 -14.58
C THR A 49 11.75 8.27 -13.65
N VAL A 50 12.47 8.97 -12.77
CA VAL A 50 11.87 10.05 -11.96
C VAL A 50 11.43 11.22 -12.84
N ASP A 51 12.26 11.64 -13.78
CA ASP A 51 11.98 12.77 -14.68
C ASP A 51 10.69 12.56 -15.48
N LYS A 52 10.49 11.36 -16.04
CA LYS A 52 9.25 10.97 -16.73
C LYS A 52 7.99 11.14 -15.85
N VAL A 53 8.09 10.87 -14.55
CA VAL A 53 6.97 10.98 -13.60
C VAL A 53 6.69 12.43 -13.23
N VAL A 54 7.71 13.28 -13.11
CA VAL A 54 7.58 14.65 -12.60
C VAL A 54 7.42 15.70 -13.69
N ARG A 55 7.88 15.44 -14.92
CA ARG A 55 7.79 16.35 -16.07
C ARG A 55 6.38 16.88 -16.38
N PRO A 56 5.28 16.10 -16.22
CA PRO A 56 3.93 16.61 -16.41
C PRO A 56 3.51 17.72 -15.42
N TYR A 57 4.24 17.89 -14.31
CA TYR A 57 3.99 18.93 -13.33
C TYR A 57 4.75 20.22 -13.61
N GLU A 58 5.67 20.21 -14.58
CA GLU A 58 6.44 21.38 -14.99
C GLU A 58 5.51 22.38 -15.71
N GLN A 59 5.69 23.68 -15.46
CA GLN A 59 4.90 24.72 -16.09
C GLN A 59 5.85 25.71 -16.75
N VAL A 60 6.10 25.55 -18.04
CA VAL A 60 6.94 26.46 -18.82
C VAL A 60 6.10 27.05 -19.94
N SER A 61 5.97 28.38 -19.93
CA SER A 61 5.32 29.11 -21.02
C SER A 61 6.27 29.21 -22.21
N ARG A 62 5.80 28.84 -23.40
CA ARG A 62 6.59 28.87 -24.64
C ARG A 62 5.83 29.57 -25.75
N ASP A 63 6.57 30.28 -26.60
CA ASP A 63 6.02 30.86 -27.82
C ASP A 63 5.55 29.74 -28.76
N PRO A 64 4.30 29.76 -29.24
CA PRO A 64 3.80 28.75 -30.18
C PRO A 64 4.51 28.73 -31.54
N ILE A 65 5.13 29.84 -31.96
CA ILE A 65 5.78 29.99 -33.27
C ILE A 65 7.27 29.66 -33.17
N THR A 66 7.99 30.30 -32.24
CA THR A 66 9.45 30.13 -32.14
C THR A 66 9.86 29.01 -31.19
N GLY A 67 8.99 28.61 -30.26
CA GLY A 67 9.31 27.67 -29.19
C GLY A 67 10.13 28.27 -28.05
N ASP A 68 10.42 29.58 -28.10
CA ASP A 68 11.20 30.28 -27.09
C ASP A 68 10.48 30.28 -25.73
N ILE A 69 11.27 30.19 -24.66
CA ILE A 69 10.73 30.25 -23.30
C ILE A 69 10.34 31.69 -22.99
N LEU A 70 9.05 31.91 -22.73
CA LEU A 70 8.51 33.22 -22.40
C LEU A 70 8.84 33.57 -20.94
N SER A 71 9.10 34.86 -20.70
CA SER A 71 9.27 35.39 -19.35
C SER A 71 7.92 35.46 -18.64
N GLY A 72 7.85 34.91 -17.41
CA GLY A 72 6.67 35.05 -16.56
C GLY A 72 6.24 33.77 -15.85
N GLY A 73 6.63 33.63 -14.58
CA GLY A 73 6.03 32.68 -13.64
C GLY A 73 6.26 31.20 -13.95
N ASN A 74 7.32 30.87 -14.70
CA ASN A 74 7.65 29.48 -15.01
C ASN A 74 7.96 28.69 -13.74
N LEU A 75 7.54 27.43 -13.72
CA LEU A 75 7.84 26.43 -12.70
C LEU A 75 8.77 25.39 -13.30
N HIS A 76 10.04 25.44 -12.90
CA HIS A 76 11.04 24.44 -13.30
C HIS A 76 11.13 23.30 -12.29
N ILE A 77 11.28 22.08 -12.76
CA ILE A 77 11.48 20.91 -11.91
C ILE A 77 12.81 20.27 -12.28
N SER A 78 13.67 20.05 -11.29
CA SER A 78 14.92 19.32 -11.48
C SER A 78 14.98 18.09 -10.57
N ALA A 79 15.39 16.98 -11.16
CA ALA A 79 15.58 15.70 -10.49
C ALA A 79 17.09 15.41 -10.42
N VAL A 80 17.63 15.31 -9.21
CA VAL A 80 19.07 15.12 -8.97
C VAL A 80 19.27 13.87 -8.14
N ASN A 81 19.95 12.89 -8.73
CA ASN A 81 20.30 11.67 -8.03
C ASN A 81 21.72 11.73 -7.48
N LYS A 82 21.92 11.15 -6.30
CA LYS A 82 23.24 10.90 -5.73
C LYS A 82 23.51 9.40 -5.67
N TRP A 83 24.52 8.94 -6.38
CA TRP A 83 24.96 7.55 -6.36
C TRP A 83 25.94 7.32 -5.19
N THR A 84 25.74 6.25 -4.42
CA THR A 84 26.78 5.74 -3.50
C THR A 84 27.95 5.16 -4.29
N SER A 85 29.14 5.15 -3.69
CA SER A 85 30.34 4.58 -4.31
C SER A 85 30.16 3.11 -4.69
N GLU A 86 29.59 2.31 -3.79
CA GLU A 86 29.36 0.87 -3.98
C GLU A 86 28.49 0.59 -5.22
N LEU A 87 27.36 1.27 -5.32
CA LEU A 87 26.42 1.07 -6.44
C LEU A 87 26.99 1.60 -7.74
N ARG A 88 27.75 2.69 -7.68
CA ARG A 88 28.46 3.23 -8.84
C ARG A 88 29.49 2.24 -9.37
N GLU A 89 30.25 1.58 -8.50
CA GLU A 89 31.20 0.55 -8.88
C GLU A 89 30.51 -0.69 -9.47
N GLU A 90 29.35 -1.08 -8.94
CA GLU A 90 28.53 -2.16 -9.52
C GLU A 90 28.08 -1.82 -10.96
N ILE A 91 27.58 -0.60 -11.19
CA ILE A 91 27.19 -0.13 -12.52
C ILE A 91 28.42 -0.09 -13.45
N GLU A 92 29.56 0.43 -12.97
CA GLU A 92 30.81 0.49 -13.74
C GLU A 92 31.36 -0.89 -14.11
N LYS A 93 31.12 -1.94 -13.30
CA LYS A 93 31.49 -3.32 -13.64
C LYS A 93 30.66 -3.89 -14.78
N GLU A 94 29.39 -3.50 -14.89
CA GLU A 94 28.49 -3.91 -15.98
C GLU A 94 28.67 -3.08 -17.25
N MET A 95 29.38 -1.95 -17.18
CA MET A 95 29.71 -1.14 -18.35
C MET A 95 30.77 -1.82 -19.24
N PRO A 96 30.78 -1.53 -20.55
CA PRO A 96 31.83 -2.02 -21.44
C PRO A 96 33.23 -1.62 -20.94
N HIS A 97 34.13 -2.60 -20.80
CA HIS A 97 35.43 -2.47 -20.11
C HIS A 97 36.43 -1.45 -20.68
N HIS A 98 36.13 -0.78 -21.80
CA HIS A 98 37.02 0.18 -22.44
C HIS A 98 36.68 1.65 -22.14
N ILE A 99 35.60 1.92 -21.42
CA ILE A 99 35.12 3.29 -21.20
C ILE A 99 35.64 3.82 -19.87
N LYS A 100 36.44 4.88 -19.92
CA LYS A 100 36.95 5.60 -18.76
C LYS A 100 36.02 6.75 -18.39
N ARG A 101 36.08 7.21 -17.14
CA ARG A 101 35.29 8.37 -16.66
C ARG A 101 35.56 9.67 -17.41
N SER A 102 36.74 9.80 -18.03
CA SER A 102 37.13 10.94 -18.87
C SER A 102 36.40 10.98 -20.21
N ASP A 103 35.86 9.84 -20.65
CA ASP A 103 35.37 9.69 -22.00
C ASP A 103 33.99 10.35 -22.11
N LEU A 104 33.75 11.03 -23.24
CA LEU A 104 32.50 11.73 -23.49
C LEU A 104 31.29 10.79 -23.40
N GLU A 105 31.47 9.53 -23.79
CA GLU A 105 30.43 8.51 -23.80
C GLU A 105 30.15 7.89 -22.43
N TYR A 106 31.01 8.13 -21.42
CA TYR A 106 30.86 7.54 -20.08
C TYR A 106 29.47 7.77 -19.51
N TYR A 107 28.98 9.02 -19.55
CA TYR A 107 27.67 9.35 -18.99
C TYR A 107 26.51 8.73 -19.77
N ARG A 108 26.66 8.51 -21.08
CA ARG A 108 25.65 7.83 -21.90
C ARG A 108 25.51 6.37 -21.45
N TYR A 109 26.63 5.65 -21.43
CA TYR A 109 26.65 4.24 -21.02
C TYR A 109 26.32 4.05 -19.55
N PHE A 110 26.84 4.90 -18.66
CA PHE A 110 26.51 4.84 -17.24
C PHE A 110 25.01 4.97 -17.01
N ARG A 111 24.36 5.92 -17.69
CA ARG A 111 22.92 6.13 -17.65
C ARG A 111 22.16 4.90 -18.16
N GLU A 112 22.50 4.37 -19.34
CA GLU A 112 21.87 3.17 -19.90
C GLU A 112 22.03 1.94 -19.01
N THR A 113 23.24 1.68 -18.52
CA THR A 113 23.51 0.54 -17.63
C THR A 113 22.79 0.72 -16.30
N SER A 114 22.77 1.92 -15.72
CA SER A 114 22.05 2.19 -14.48
C SER A 114 20.55 1.93 -14.60
N GLU A 115 19.95 2.19 -15.77
CA GLU A 115 18.54 1.89 -16.04
C GLU A 115 18.31 0.38 -16.06
N LYS A 116 19.18 -0.38 -16.75
CA LYS A 116 19.10 -1.85 -16.78
C LYS A 116 19.24 -2.48 -15.39
N VAL A 117 20.19 -1.99 -14.59
CA VAL A 117 20.36 -2.46 -13.20
C VAL A 117 19.13 -2.10 -12.36
N TYR A 118 18.56 -0.92 -12.58
CA TYR A 118 17.33 -0.49 -11.91
C TYR A 118 16.13 -1.37 -12.28
N GLU A 119 15.94 -1.72 -13.56
CA GLU A 119 14.87 -2.62 -14.00
C GLU A 119 14.96 -3.98 -13.30
N ARG A 120 16.16 -4.58 -13.24
CA ARG A 120 16.41 -5.82 -12.48
C ARG A 120 16.13 -5.66 -10.98
N TYR A 121 16.42 -4.50 -10.40
CA TYR A 121 16.14 -4.21 -8.99
C TYR A 121 14.63 -4.04 -8.75
N ARG A 122 13.95 -3.35 -9.67
CA ARG A 122 12.50 -3.14 -9.64
C ARG A 122 11.76 -4.46 -9.75
N GLU A 123 12.14 -5.34 -10.66
CA GLU A 123 11.59 -6.69 -10.75
C GLU A 123 11.77 -7.48 -9.45
N ARG A 124 12.92 -7.34 -8.76
CA ARG A 124 13.14 -7.98 -7.45
C ARG A 124 12.23 -7.43 -6.34
N ILE A 125 11.88 -6.14 -6.40
CA ILE A 125 10.95 -5.52 -5.43
C ILE A 125 9.49 -5.87 -5.76
N GLU A 126 9.11 -5.75 -7.03
CA GLU A 126 7.74 -5.94 -7.52
C GLU A 126 7.36 -7.40 -7.69
N ALA A 127 8.36 -8.30 -7.83
CA ALA A 127 8.13 -9.72 -7.71
C ALA A 127 7.32 -9.93 -6.45
N PRO A 128 6.14 -10.59 -6.53
CA PRO A 128 5.36 -10.88 -5.36
C PRO A 128 6.30 -11.66 -4.47
N THR A 129 6.78 -10.99 -3.42
CA THR A 129 7.45 -11.72 -2.37
C THR A 129 6.39 -12.73 -1.97
N ASN A 130 6.65 -14.00 -2.24
CA ASN A 130 6.07 -15.12 -1.52
C ASN A 130 6.51 -15.03 -0.04
N ARG A 131 6.46 -13.83 0.55
CA ARG A 131 6.32 -13.50 1.96
C ARG A 131 4.85 -13.72 2.34
N GLY A 132 4.23 -14.79 1.84
CA GLY A 132 3.61 -15.67 2.81
C GLY A 132 4.74 -16.03 3.75
N GLN A 133 4.75 -15.43 4.95
CA GLN A 133 5.71 -15.81 5.98
C GLN A 133 5.71 -17.34 6.00
N VAL A 134 6.78 -17.99 5.52
CA VAL A 134 6.95 -19.41 5.72
C VAL A 134 6.90 -19.55 7.24
N MET A 135 5.81 -20.13 7.72
CA MET A 135 5.56 -20.22 9.16
C MET A 135 6.76 -20.97 9.74
N LYS A 136 7.54 -20.29 10.58
CA LYS A 136 8.60 -20.96 11.35
C LYS A 136 7.93 -22.06 12.16
N ASP A 137 8.18 -23.31 11.75
CA ASP A 137 7.66 -24.56 12.33
C ASP A 137 6.11 -24.64 12.31
N PRO A 138 5.50 -25.13 11.23
CA PRO A 138 4.04 -25.22 11.11
C PRO A 138 3.41 -26.15 12.16
N GLU A 139 4.15 -27.16 12.61
CA GLU A 139 3.76 -28.12 13.65
C GLU A 139 4.02 -27.62 15.08
N GLY A 140 4.74 -26.50 15.22
CA GLY A 140 5.02 -25.94 16.54
C GLY A 140 3.77 -25.46 17.27
N ALA A 141 3.90 -25.27 18.59
CA ALA A 141 2.84 -24.74 19.43
C ALA A 141 2.34 -23.37 18.93
N VAL A 142 1.03 -23.17 18.97
CA VAL A 142 0.37 -21.92 18.61
C VAL A 142 0.97 -20.71 19.34
N THR A 143 1.15 -19.62 18.60
CA THR A 143 1.66 -18.37 19.17
C THR A 143 0.59 -17.63 19.99
N ILE A 144 0.99 -16.84 20.99
CA ILE A 144 0.08 -16.01 21.81
C ILE A 144 -0.80 -15.10 20.92
N ARG A 145 -0.23 -14.54 19.85
CA ARG A 145 -0.98 -13.70 18.89
C ARG A 145 -2.08 -14.47 18.17
N GLN A 146 -1.84 -15.73 17.82
CA GLN A 146 -2.85 -16.59 17.20
C GLN A 146 -3.95 -16.96 18.20
N LYS A 147 -3.62 -17.29 19.46
CA LYS A 147 -4.62 -17.48 20.53
C LYS A 147 -5.51 -16.25 20.67
N MET A 148 -4.90 -15.06 20.77
CA MET A 148 -5.66 -13.80 20.87
C MET A 148 -6.53 -13.49 19.66
N ALA A 149 -6.09 -13.83 18.45
CA ALA A 149 -6.92 -13.68 17.26
C ALA A 149 -8.15 -14.60 17.29
N LEU A 150 -7.97 -15.86 17.70
CA LEU A 150 -9.06 -16.81 17.85
C LEU A 150 -10.03 -16.41 18.97
N HIS A 151 -9.52 -15.97 20.12
CA HIS A 151 -10.34 -15.44 21.22
C HIS A 151 -11.25 -14.30 20.76
N ARG A 152 -10.72 -13.36 19.97
CA ARG A 152 -11.50 -12.26 19.41
C ARG A 152 -12.53 -12.72 18.38
N ALA A 153 -12.20 -13.75 17.59
CA ALA A 153 -13.08 -14.28 16.55
C ALA A 153 -14.25 -15.09 17.14
N THR A 154 -14.02 -15.85 18.20
CA THR A 154 -15.01 -16.79 18.78
C THR A 154 -15.68 -16.27 20.05
N GLY A 155 -15.06 -15.30 20.75
CA GLY A 155 -15.49 -14.86 22.07
C GLY A 155 -15.19 -15.85 23.21
N LEU A 156 -14.45 -16.93 22.94
CA LEU A 156 -14.15 -18.00 23.90
C LEU A 156 -12.74 -17.90 24.45
N ASN A 157 -12.50 -18.41 25.66
CA ASN A 157 -11.16 -18.47 26.22
C ASN A 157 -10.30 -19.51 25.48
N THR A 158 -9.19 -19.09 24.89
CA THR A 158 -8.30 -19.93 24.07
C THR A 158 -6.98 -20.25 24.77
N THR A 159 -6.82 -19.95 26.06
CA THR A 159 -5.56 -20.19 26.79
C THR A 159 -5.18 -21.65 26.80
N GLU A 160 -6.16 -22.53 27.02
CA GLU A 160 -5.99 -23.98 27.16
C GLU A 160 -6.05 -24.73 25.82
N TRP A 161 -6.23 -24.03 24.70
CA TRP A 161 -6.30 -24.69 23.40
C TRP A 161 -4.93 -25.19 22.97
N GLU A 162 -4.83 -26.51 22.79
CA GLU A 162 -3.69 -27.20 22.21
C GLU A 162 -3.86 -27.28 20.69
N LEU A 163 -3.31 -26.28 20.00
CA LEU A 163 -3.38 -26.14 18.54
C LEU A 163 -1.98 -25.98 17.96
N THR A 164 -1.77 -26.53 16.77
CA THR A 164 -0.57 -26.23 15.98
C THR A 164 -0.69 -24.88 15.30
N LYS A 165 0.44 -24.20 15.04
CA LYS A 165 0.42 -22.90 14.36
C LYS A 165 -0.32 -22.99 13.02
N ALA A 166 -0.14 -24.08 12.27
CA ALA A 166 -0.83 -24.30 11.00
C ALA A 166 -2.35 -24.36 11.16
N GLN A 167 -2.87 -25.13 12.14
CA GLN A 167 -4.31 -25.23 12.41
C GLN A 167 -4.91 -23.87 12.77
N ALA A 168 -4.28 -23.11 13.68
CA ALA A 168 -4.75 -21.78 14.02
C ALA A 168 -4.69 -20.81 12.84
N GLY A 169 -3.65 -20.89 12.00
CA GLY A 169 -3.52 -20.11 10.78
C GLY A 169 -4.67 -20.36 9.81
N GLN A 170 -5.07 -21.62 9.62
CA GLN A 170 -6.21 -21.99 8.77
C GLN A 170 -7.53 -21.44 9.32
N LEU A 171 -7.79 -21.60 10.62
CA LEU A 171 -9.01 -21.09 11.28
C LEU A 171 -9.12 -19.56 11.17
N ILE A 172 -8.04 -18.83 11.46
CA ILE A 172 -8.01 -17.37 11.33
C ILE A 172 -8.25 -16.95 9.88
N SER A 173 -7.69 -17.67 8.92
CA SER A 173 -7.87 -17.37 7.49
C SER A 173 -9.29 -17.61 7.02
N LYS A 174 -9.95 -18.68 7.48
CA LYS A 174 -11.38 -18.95 7.21
C LYS A 174 -12.27 -17.86 7.80
N HIS A 175 -12.04 -17.48 9.05
CA HIS A 175 -12.80 -16.42 9.72
C HIS A 175 -12.65 -15.07 9.01
N LYS A 176 -11.43 -14.70 8.60
CA LYS A 176 -11.20 -13.46 7.82
C LYS A 176 -11.93 -13.44 6.48
N LYS A 177 -12.21 -14.60 5.89
CA LYS A 177 -13.03 -14.75 4.68
C LYS A 177 -14.53 -14.77 4.98
N GLY A 178 -14.95 -14.57 6.24
CA GLY A 178 -16.34 -14.57 6.67
C GLY A 178 -16.95 -15.98 6.83
N GLN A 179 -16.14 -17.04 6.79
CA GLN A 179 -16.62 -18.40 7.00
C GLN A 179 -16.77 -18.71 8.49
N ASP A 180 -17.81 -19.46 8.85
CA ASP A 180 -18.01 -19.94 10.21
C ASP A 180 -16.96 -21.01 10.56
N ILE A 181 -16.27 -20.81 11.68
CA ILE A 181 -15.20 -21.67 12.19
C ILE A 181 -15.66 -22.59 13.32
N THR A 182 -16.88 -22.40 13.84
CA THR A 182 -17.43 -23.27 14.89
C THR A 182 -17.45 -24.76 14.55
N PRO A 183 -17.80 -25.23 13.32
CA PRO A 183 -17.81 -26.66 13.03
C PRO A 183 -16.42 -27.28 13.03
N ASP A 184 -15.39 -26.52 12.64
CA ASP A 184 -14.01 -27.00 12.67
C ASP A 184 -13.50 -27.13 14.12
N LEU A 185 -13.89 -26.20 14.99
CA LEU A 185 -13.54 -26.22 16.41
C LEU A 185 -14.23 -27.36 17.17
N GLU A 186 -15.49 -27.67 16.83
CA GLU A 186 -16.22 -28.83 17.37
C GLU A 186 -15.55 -30.14 16.96
N LYS A 187 -15.14 -30.28 15.69
CA LYS A 187 -14.40 -31.47 15.21
C LYS A 187 -13.07 -31.67 15.91
N MET A 188 -12.40 -30.58 16.29
CA MET A 188 -11.16 -30.62 17.06
C MET A 188 -11.39 -30.85 18.57
N GLY A 189 -12.64 -30.93 19.03
CA GLY A 189 -12.97 -31.16 20.45
C GLY A 189 -12.74 -29.94 21.34
N LEU A 190 -12.52 -28.75 20.78
CA LEU A 190 -12.23 -27.53 21.54
C LEU A 190 -13.48 -26.84 22.08
N ILE A 191 -14.65 -27.19 21.55
CA ILE A 191 -15.95 -26.67 21.95
C ILE A 191 -16.93 -27.83 22.04
N LEU A 192 -17.77 -27.84 23.07
CA LEU A 192 -18.87 -28.79 23.19
C LEU A 192 -19.95 -28.49 22.14
N PRO A 193 -20.50 -29.50 21.45
CA PRO A 193 -21.55 -29.28 20.47
C PRO A 193 -22.72 -28.58 21.13
N LYS A 194 -23.20 -27.49 20.52
CA LYS A 194 -24.44 -26.85 20.98
C LYS A 194 -25.55 -27.91 20.93
N LYS A 195 -26.08 -28.30 22.09
CA LYS A 195 -27.30 -29.12 22.17
C LYS A 195 -28.33 -28.47 21.25
N GLN A 196 -28.76 -29.19 20.21
CA GLN A 196 -29.78 -28.68 19.32
C GLN A 196 -30.96 -28.21 20.16
N PRO A 197 -31.52 -27.01 19.89
CA PRO A 197 -32.68 -26.54 20.61
C PRO A 197 -33.74 -27.62 20.45
N LYS A 198 -34.13 -28.25 21.56
CA LYS A 198 -35.30 -29.14 21.58
C LYS A 198 -36.43 -28.33 20.98
N THR A 199 -36.92 -28.76 19.82
CA THR A 199 -38.12 -28.22 19.21
C THR A 199 -39.26 -28.48 20.18
N ASN A 200 -39.51 -27.53 21.08
CA ASN A 200 -40.66 -27.55 21.96
C ASN A 200 -41.90 -27.30 21.09
N GLU A 201 -42.41 -28.37 20.49
CA GLU A 201 -43.60 -28.44 19.66
C GLU A 201 -44.90 -28.35 20.50
N THR A 202 -44.89 -27.60 21.61
CA THR A 202 -46.01 -27.57 22.57
C THR A 202 -46.45 -26.15 22.94
N ALA A 203 -46.54 -25.25 21.96
CA ALA A 203 -47.09 -23.92 22.18
C ALA A 203 -47.93 -23.40 21.00
N ARG A 204 -48.96 -24.15 20.58
CA ARG A 204 -50.05 -23.60 19.75
C ARG A 204 -51.41 -24.22 20.11
N ARG A 205 -51.96 -23.83 21.27
CA ARG A 205 -53.41 -23.76 21.51
C ARG A 205 -53.70 -22.60 22.46
N MET A 206 -53.66 -21.37 21.95
CA MET A 206 -54.40 -20.25 22.56
C MET A 206 -55.51 -19.85 21.59
N PRO A 207 -56.77 -19.76 22.04
CA PRO A 207 -57.86 -19.28 21.22
C PRO A 207 -57.75 -17.75 21.03
N PRO A 208 -58.30 -17.20 19.93
CA PRO A 208 -58.23 -15.77 19.65
C PRO A 208 -59.16 -15.00 20.58
N THR A 209 -58.60 -14.16 21.45
CA THR A 209 -59.38 -13.20 22.22
C THR A 209 -59.69 -11.98 21.36
N SER A 210 -60.94 -11.90 20.90
CA SER A 210 -61.48 -10.72 20.25
C SER A 210 -61.60 -9.58 21.27
N HIS A 211 -60.85 -8.48 21.10
CA HIS A 211 -61.17 -7.22 21.75
C HIS A 211 -61.03 -6.03 20.80
N LYS A 212 -62.21 -5.57 20.35
CA LYS A 212 -62.51 -4.22 19.84
C LYS A 212 -61.92 -3.13 20.75
N LYS A 213 -61.30 -2.11 20.16
CA LYS A 213 -61.41 -0.67 20.54
C LYS A 213 -60.83 0.18 19.41
N LYS A 214 -61.69 0.78 18.58
CA LYS A 214 -62.20 2.17 18.65
C LYS A 214 -61.23 3.22 18.09
N LYS A 215 -61.61 3.72 16.91
CA LYS A 215 -61.26 5.01 16.29
C LYS A 215 -61.02 6.12 17.32
N ARG A 216 -59.95 6.91 17.14
CA ARG A 216 -59.99 8.38 17.25
C ARG A 216 -59.04 9.01 16.24
N ALA A 217 -59.60 9.89 15.43
CA ALA A 217 -58.94 10.81 14.53
C ALA A 217 -58.42 12.06 15.28
N ARG A 218 -57.66 12.89 14.53
CA ARG A 218 -57.15 14.26 14.79
C ARG A 218 -55.62 14.26 14.99
N HIS A 219 -54.85 15.21 14.49
CA HIS A 219 -55.08 16.37 13.63
C HIS A 219 -53.71 16.75 13.05
N SER A 220 -53.70 17.26 11.82
CA SER A 220 -52.61 17.99 11.20
C SER A 220 -52.32 19.30 11.93
N ILE A 221 -51.05 19.67 12.15
CA ILE A 221 -50.58 21.07 12.12
C ILE A 221 -49.14 21.08 11.58
N PRO A 222 -48.82 21.89 10.56
CA PRO A 222 -47.47 22.09 10.05
C PRO A 222 -46.77 23.28 10.73
N HIS A 223 -45.44 23.27 10.73
CA HIS A 223 -44.60 24.47 10.60
C HIS A 223 -43.26 24.11 9.97
#